data_AF-A0A482W901-F1
#
_entry.id   AF-A0A482W901-F1
#
_cell.length_a   1.000
_cell.length_b   1.000
_cell.length_c   1.000
_cell.angle_alpha   90.00
_cell.angle_beta   90.00
_cell.angle_gamma   90.00
#
_symmetry.space_group_name_H-M   'P 1'
#
loop_
_entity.id
_entity.type
_entity.pdbx_description
1 polymer ?
#
loop_
_entity_poly.entity_id
_entity_poly.type
_entity_poly.pdbx_seq_one_letter_code
_entity_poly.pdbx_strand_id
1 'polypeptide(L)'
;MEALNPENVLKFVNLVNNLKHSSRRGWALIDVENHEHIAGHMYAMGMMTFLLGDDSNLDRFKCLQLALVHDLAESIVGDITPHDNVPEDRKHALEDKAMKEITSHLGEDIGNMIYKLYKEYEAKETPEAIFVKDLG
;
A
#
# COMPACT_ATOMS: atom_id res chain seq x y z
N MET A 1 -19.07 7.90 15.21
CA MET A 1 -17.69 7.81 14.70
C MET A 1 -16.81 8.48 15.72
N GLU A 2 -15.91 7.73 16.35
CA GLU A 2 -14.98 8.30 17.32
C GLU A 2 -13.98 9.21 16.57
N ALA A 3 -13.70 10.39 17.12
CA ALA A 3 -12.75 11.31 16.50
C ALA A 3 -11.33 10.75 16.65
N LEU A 4 -10.56 10.75 15.55
CA LEU A 4 -9.16 10.31 15.61
C LEU A 4 -8.34 11.22 16.52
N ASN A 5 -7.51 10.61 17.38
CA ASN A 5 -6.55 11.35 18.18
C ASN A 5 -5.46 11.98 17.27
N PRO A 6 -5.27 13.31 17.29
CA PRO A 6 -4.31 13.99 16.40
C PRO A 6 -2.86 13.51 16.53
N GLU A 7 -2.40 13.14 17.73
CA GLU A 7 -1.04 12.63 17.93
C GLU A 7 -0.84 11.27 17.26
N ASN A 8 -1.87 10.40 17.30
CA ASN A 8 -1.80 9.11 16.62
C ASN A 8 -1.90 9.27 15.10
N VAL A 9 -2.73 10.21 14.62
CA VAL A 9 -2.75 10.55 13.18
C VAL A 9 -1.38 11.03 12.72
N LEU A 10 -0.68 11.85 13.53
CA LEU A 10 0.68 12.28 13.19
C LEU A 10 1.67 11.11 13.12
N LYS A 11 1.56 10.12 14.03
CA LYS A 11 2.38 8.88 13.95
C LYS A 11 2.11 8.11 12.66
N PHE A 12 0.84 7.91 12.30
CA PHE A 12 0.46 7.29 11.03
C PHE A 12 1.04 8.05 9.83
N VAL A 13 0.86 9.37 9.78
CA VAL A 13 1.35 10.21 8.68
C VAL A 13 2.88 10.17 8.58
N ASN A 14 3.58 10.10 9.71
CA ASN A 14 5.04 9.94 9.72
C ASN A 14 5.47 8.61 9.11
N LEU A 15 4.77 7.51 9.40
CA LEU A 15 5.02 6.22 8.75
C LEU A 15 4.77 6.33 7.23
N VAL A 16 3.63 6.88 6.80
CA VAL A 16 3.33 7.09 5.37
C VAL A 16 4.41 7.94 4.68
N ASN A 17 4.93 8.97 5.34
CA ASN A 17 5.97 9.83 4.76
C ASN A 17 7.29 9.09 4.47
N ASN A 18 7.58 7.98 5.17
CA ASN A 18 8.78 7.18 4.87
C ASN A 18 8.76 6.66 3.43
N LEU A 19 7.58 6.40 2.85
CA LEU A 19 7.43 5.91 1.46
C LEU A 19 7.99 6.89 0.41
N LYS A 20 8.15 8.17 0.76
CA LYS A 20 8.78 9.17 -0.11
C LYS A 20 10.30 9.02 -0.18
N HIS A 21 10.88 8.29 0.77
CA HIS A 21 12.31 8.04 0.89
C HIS A 21 12.68 6.58 0.59
N SER A 22 11.69 5.68 0.57
CA SER A 22 11.88 4.30 0.15
C SER A 22 11.86 4.18 -1.37
N SER A 23 13.02 3.87 -1.94
CA SER A 23 13.20 3.61 -3.37
C SER A 23 12.48 2.33 -3.80
N ARG A 24 11.95 2.31 -5.03
CA ARG A 24 11.50 1.07 -5.68
C ARG A 24 12.73 0.24 -6.05
N ARG A 25 13.03 -0.75 -5.21
CA ARG A 25 14.31 -1.44 -5.13
C ARG A 25 14.65 -2.22 -6.39
N GLY A 26 13.65 -2.69 -7.13
CA GLY A 26 13.85 -3.31 -8.44
C GLY A 26 14.65 -2.44 -9.40
N TRP A 27 14.40 -1.13 -9.43
CA TRP A 27 15.14 -0.18 -10.28
C TRP A 27 16.57 0.06 -9.78
N ALA A 28 16.75 0.15 -8.46
CA ALA A 28 18.05 0.33 -7.85
C ALA A 28 18.99 -0.86 -8.12
N LEU A 29 18.44 -2.09 -8.13
CA LEU A 29 19.21 -3.31 -8.40
C LEU A 29 19.78 -3.41 -9.82
N ILE A 30 19.24 -2.63 -10.76
CA ILE A 30 19.71 -2.55 -12.14
C ILE A 30 20.32 -1.17 -12.46
N ASP A 31 20.75 -0.44 -11.43
CA ASP A 31 21.48 0.83 -11.53
C ASP A 31 20.75 1.93 -12.33
N VAL A 32 19.41 1.96 -12.29
CA VAL A 32 18.64 3.05 -12.91
C VAL A 32 18.76 4.31 -12.06
N GLU A 33 19.34 5.37 -12.62
CA GLU A 33 19.40 6.66 -11.94
C GLU A 33 18.03 7.34 -11.88
N ASN A 34 17.78 8.12 -10.81
CA ASN A 34 16.56 8.90 -10.61
C ASN A 34 15.25 8.08 -10.72
N HIS A 35 15.30 6.80 -10.33
CA HIS A 35 14.12 5.95 -10.32
C HIS A 35 13.07 6.43 -9.30
N GLU A 36 11.83 5.96 -9.49
CA GLU A 36 10.73 6.28 -8.60
C GLU A 36 10.93 5.76 -7.16
N HIS A 37 10.16 6.35 -6.25
CA HIS A 37 10.00 5.91 -4.88
C HIS A 37 8.61 5.30 -4.73
N ILE A 38 8.39 4.51 -3.67
CA ILE A 38 7.13 3.79 -3.46
C ILE A 38 5.92 4.74 -3.42
N ALA A 39 6.05 5.89 -2.77
CA ALA A 39 4.97 6.89 -2.79
C ALA A 39 4.64 7.42 -4.22
N GLY A 40 5.65 7.52 -5.10
CA GLY A 40 5.47 7.93 -6.49
C GLY A 40 4.77 6.85 -7.32
N HIS A 41 5.13 5.59 -7.09
CA HIS A 41 4.48 4.42 -7.68
C HIS A 41 2.99 4.36 -7.31
N MET A 42 2.69 4.41 -6.01
CA MET A 42 1.30 4.41 -5.50
C MET A 42 0.49 5.61 -6.02
N TYR A 43 1.11 6.78 -6.15
CA TYR A 43 0.47 7.94 -6.76
C TYR A 43 0.10 7.70 -8.23
N ALA A 44 1.02 7.12 -9.02
CA ALA A 44 0.76 6.79 -10.42
C ALA A 44 -0.39 5.77 -10.56
N MET A 45 -0.41 4.73 -9.73
CA MET A 45 -1.53 3.77 -9.69
C MET A 45 -2.85 4.43 -9.24
N GLY A 46 -2.79 5.32 -8.25
CA GLY A 46 -3.95 6.13 -7.85
C GLY A 46 -4.50 6.95 -9.01
N MET A 47 -3.63 7.54 -9.83
CA MET A 47 -4.04 8.24 -11.05
C MET A 47 -4.60 7.29 -12.11
N MET A 48 -4.03 6.10 -12.30
CA MET A 48 -4.57 5.09 -13.23
C MET A 48 -5.98 4.65 -12.83
N THR A 49 -6.19 4.34 -11.55
CA THR A 49 -7.52 3.95 -11.03
C THR A 49 -8.52 5.10 -11.08
N PHE A 50 -8.07 6.35 -10.87
CA PHE A 50 -8.91 7.55 -11.00
C PHE A 50 -9.45 7.75 -12.43
N LEU A 51 -8.74 7.27 -13.45
CA LEU A 51 -9.14 7.37 -14.86
C LEU A 51 -10.13 6.27 -15.30
N LEU A 52 -10.51 5.34 -14.42
CA LEU A 52 -11.51 4.33 -14.74
C LEU A 52 -12.83 5.01 -15.15
N GLY A 53 -13.33 4.64 -16.33
CA GLY A 53 -14.62 5.11 -16.83
C GLY A 53 -15.79 4.48 -16.06
N ASP A 54 -16.95 5.13 -16.14
CA ASP A 54 -18.18 4.63 -15.51
C ASP A 54 -18.74 3.37 -16.24
N ASP A 55 -18.20 3.04 -17.41
CA ASP A 55 -18.46 1.81 -18.17
C ASP A 55 -17.64 0.61 -17.66
N SER A 56 -16.70 0.84 -16.74
CA SER A 56 -16.01 -0.22 -16.02
C SER A 56 -16.98 -0.99 -15.12
N ASN A 57 -16.83 -2.31 -15.06
CA ASN A 57 -17.53 -3.15 -14.08
C ASN A 57 -16.87 -3.14 -12.68
N LEU A 58 -15.96 -2.19 -12.42
CA LEU A 58 -15.19 -2.07 -11.18
C LEU A 58 -15.63 -0.84 -10.38
N ASP A 59 -15.62 -0.95 -9.05
CA ASP A 59 -15.76 0.21 -8.18
C ASP A 59 -14.48 1.06 -8.21
N ARG A 60 -14.52 2.17 -8.97
CA ARG A 60 -13.43 3.14 -9.07
C ARG A 60 -12.95 3.66 -7.71
N PHE A 61 -13.87 3.93 -6.78
CA PHE A 61 -13.49 4.47 -5.48
C PHE A 61 -12.72 3.43 -4.67
N LYS A 62 -13.17 2.17 -4.71
CA LYS A 62 -12.48 1.06 -4.07
C LYS A 62 -11.10 0.80 -4.69
N CYS A 63 -10.98 0.81 -6.02
CA CYS A 63 -9.68 0.71 -6.71
C CYS A 63 -8.70 1.80 -6.25
N LEU A 64 -9.16 3.05 -6.13
CA LEU A 64 -8.35 4.15 -5.62
C LEU A 64 -7.90 3.90 -4.18
N GLN A 65 -8.79 3.42 -3.31
CA GLN A 65 -8.44 3.09 -1.93
C GLN A 65 -7.40 1.98 -1.86
N LEU A 66 -7.56 0.90 -2.64
CA LEU A 66 -6.60 -0.21 -2.73
C LEU A 66 -5.22 0.29 -3.19
N ALA A 67 -5.16 1.09 -4.26
CA ALA A 67 -3.92 1.66 -4.77
C ALA A 67 -3.18 2.51 -3.72
N LEU A 68 -3.91 3.24 -2.88
CA LEU A 68 -3.34 4.08 -1.82
C LEU A 68 -2.88 3.33 -0.56
N VAL A 69 -3.26 2.06 -0.38
CA VAL A 69 -2.94 1.32 0.86
C VAL A 69 -2.03 0.11 0.65
N HIS A 70 -1.94 -0.41 -0.57
CA HIS A 70 -1.35 -1.72 -0.80
C HIS A 70 0.11 -1.85 -0.35
N ASP A 71 0.95 -0.86 -0.66
CA ASP A 71 2.38 -0.82 -0.29
C ASP A 71 2.66 -0.06 1.02
N LEU A 72 1.63 0.23 1.85
CA LEU A 72 1.87 0.92 3.13
C LEU A 72 2.84 0.18 4.05
N ALA A 73 2.83 -1.15 4.02
CA ALA A 73 3.74 -1.99 4.82
C ALA A 73 5.22 -1.68 4.56
N GLU A 74 5.56 -1.32 3.31
CA GLU A 74 6.92 -1.02 2.86
C GLU A 74 7.50 0.23 3.53
N SER A 75 6.66 1.03 4.19
CA SER A 75 7.10 2.17 5.01
C SER A 75 7.88 1.73 6.27
N ILE A 76 7.76 0.46 6.65
CA ILE A 76 8.44 -0.18 7.78
C ILE A 76 9.38 -1.27 7.27
N VAL A 77 8.92 -2.16 6.38
CA VAL A 77 9.69 -3.34 5.97
C VAL A 77 10.65 -3.08 4.80
N GLY A 78 10.47 -1.96 4.09
CA GLY A 78 11.14 -1.67 2.82
C GLY A 78 10.58 -2.47 1.64
N ASP A 79 10.99 -2.11 0.43
CA ASP A 79 10.61 -2.83 -0.79
C ASP A 79 11.40 -4.16 -0.86
N ILE A 80 10.72 -5.27 -0.53
CA ILE A 80 11.27 -6.63 -0.58
C ILE A 80 11.08 -7.19 -1.99
N THR A 81 12.19 -7.43 -2.68
CA THR A 81 12.19 -7.90 -4.06
C THR A 81 12.44 -9.41 -4.16
N PRO A 82 12.16 -10.06 -5.31
CA PRO A 82 12.55 -11.44 -5.53
C PRO A 82 14.06 -11.70 -5.38
N HIS A 83 14.91 -10.69 -5.61
CA HIS A 83 16.37 -10.79 -5.44
C HIS A 83 16.81 -10.91 -3.97
N ASP A 84 15.95 -10.54 -3.03
CA ASP A 84 16.25 -10.65 -1.59
C ASP A 84 16.18 -12.07 -1.06
N ASN A 85 15.64 -13.03 -1.84
CA ASN A 85 15.47 -14.42 -1.45
C ASN A 85 14.74 -14.60 -0.11
N VAL A 86 13.85 -13.66 0.24
CA VAL A 86 12.99 -13.77 1.42
C VAL A 86 11.84 -14.72 1.08
N PRO A 87 11.62 -15.80 1.87
CA PRO A 87 10.48 -16.69 1.66
C PRO A 87 9.16 -15.94 1.66
N GLU A 88 8.24 -16.33 0.79
CA GLU A 88 6.96 -15.64 0.59
C GLU A 88 6.15 -15.56 1.91
N ASP A 89 6.08 -16.65 2.67
CA ASP A 89 5.42 -16.72 3.98
C ASP A 89 6.04 -15.73 4.99
N ARG A 90 7.36 -15.56 4.94
CA ARG A 90 8.07 -14.59 5.78
C ARG A 90 7.82 -13.16 5.34
N LYS A 91 7.81 -12.87 4.03
CA LYS A 91 7.44 -11.56 3.48
C LYS A 91 6.04 -11.17 3.95
N HIS A 92 5.06 -12.05 3.74
CA HIS A 92 3.68 -11.87 4.18
C HIS A 92 3.57 -11.61 5.68
N ALA A 93 4.31 -12.35 6.52
CA ALA A 93 4.28 -12.16 7.96
C ALA A 93 4.88 -10.80 8.40
N LEU A 94 5.94 -10.35 7.73
CA LEU A 94 6.55 -9.03 7.99
C LEU A 94 5.60 -7.90 7.61
N GLU A 95 5.02 -7.97 6.41
CA GLU A 95 4.09 -6.96 5.90
C GLU A 95 2.79 -6.91 6.71
N ASP A 96 2.23 -8.07 7.07
CA ASP A 96 1.04 -8.16 7.92
C ASP A 96 1.28 -7.54 9.32
N LYS A 97 2.47 -7.78 9.90
CA LYS A 97 2.86 -7.16 11.16
C LYS A 97 3.00 -5.64 11.02
N ALA A 98 3.63 -5.16 9.95
CA ALA A 98 3.77 -3.73 9.68
C ALA A 98 2.40 -3.05 9.49
N MET A 99 1.48 -3.68 8.75
CA MET A 99 0.14 -3.15 8.55
C MET A 99 -0.66 -3.09 9.86
N LYS A 100 -0.56 -4.09 10.73
CA LYS A 100 -1.16 -4.05 12.07
C LYS A 100 -0.61 -2.88 12.89
N GLU A 101 0.70 -2.64 12.84
CA GLU A 101 1.32 -1.50 13.52
C GLU A 101 0.81 -0.16 12.97
N ILE A 102 0.88 0.03 11.65
CA ILE A 102 0.44 1.26 10.96
C ILE A 102 -1.00 1.60 11.30
N THR A 103 -1.90 0.61 11.18
CA THR A 103 -3.35 0.80 11.38
C THR A 103 -3.75 0.95 12.84
N SER A 104 -2.94 0.48 13.80
CA SER A 104 -3.21 0.64 15.23
C SER A 104 -3.28 2.10 15.70
N HIS A 105 -2.72 3.02 14.92
CA HIS A 105 -2.77 4.46 15.18
C HIS A 105 -4.09 5.13 14.79
N LEU A 106 -5.00 4.44 14.08
CA LEU A 106 -6.18 5.06 13.47
C LEU A 106 -7.51 4.67 14.14
N GLY A 107 -7.46 4.20 15.37
CA GLY A 107 -8.66 3.73 16.08
C GLY A 107 -9.29 2.49 15.42
N GLU A 108 -10.38 1.98 16.00
CA GLU A 108 -10.97 0.71 15.55
C GLU A 108 -11.62 0.83 14.16
N ASP A 109 -12.43 1.87 13.93
CA ASP A 109 -13.19 2.01 12.68
C ASP A 109 -12.28 2.18 11.44
N ILE A 110 -11.41 3.20 11.45
CA ILE A 110 -10.56 3.54 10.30
C ILE A 110 -9.39 2.56 10.16
N GLY A 111 -8.77 2.17 11.28
CA GLY A 111 -7.69 1.18 11.27
C GLY A 111 -8.14 -0.15 10.67
N ASN A 112 -9.31 -0.67 11.08
CA ASN A 112 -9.86 -1.91 10.53
C ASN A 112 -10.23 -1.78 9.05
N MET A 113 -10.74 -0.62 8.61
CA MET A 113 -11.07 -0.39 7.21
C MET A 113 -9.82 -0.49 6.32
N ILE A 114 -8.72 0.20 6.70
CA ILE A 114 -7.46 0.15 5.94
C ILE A 114 -6.84 -1.26 5.99
N TYR A 115 -6.82 -1.90 7.15
CA TYR A 115 -6.28 -3.25 7.28
C TYR A 115 -7.04 -4.25 6.40
N LYS A 116 -8.38 -4.16 6.34
CA LYS A 116 -9.20 -5.01 5.47
C LYS A 116 -8.89 -4.79 3.99
N LEU A 117 -8.74 -3.54 3.54
CA LEU A 117 -8.35 -3.26 2.16
C LEU A 117 -7.00 -3.90 1.80
N TYR A 118 -6.01 -3.80 2.69
CA TYR A 118 -4.73 -4.49 2.51
C TYR A 118 -4.87 -6.01 2.42
N LYS A 119 -5.66 -6.63 3.32
CA LYS A 119 -5.89 -8.08 3.27
C LYS A 119 -6.63 -8.50 2.00
N GLU A 120 -7.58 -7.69 1.54
CA GLU A 120 -8.31 -7.93 0.30
C GLU A 120 -7.39 -7.89 -0.92
N TYR A 121 -6.49 -6.90 -0.98
CA TYR A 121 -5.46 -6.77 -2.02
C TYR A 121 -4.54 -7.99 -2.06
N GLU A 122 -3.99 -8.38 -0.91
CA GLU A 122 -3.07 -9.51 -0.81
C GLU A 122 -3.75 -10.86 -1.14
N ALA A 123 -5.01 -11.02 -0.75
CA ALA A 123 -5.78 -12.23 -1.04
C ALA A 123 -6.34 -12.27 -2.48
N LYS A 124 -6.25 -11.17 -3.24
CA LYS A 124 -6.89 -11.01 -4.56
C LYS A 124 -8.38 -11.39 -4.53
N GLU A 125 -9.06 -10.97 -3.46
CA GLU A 125 -10.41 -11.47 -3.14
C GLU A 125 -11.48 -10.91 -4.09
N THR A 126 -11.26 -9.74 -4.68
CA THR A 126 -12.24 -9.01 -5.49
C THR A 126 -11.71 -8.66 -6.88
N PRO A 127 -12.59 -8.39 -7.85
CA PRO A 127 -12.18 -7.86 -9.17
C PRO A 127 -11.35 -6.58 -9.06
N GLU A 128 -11.66 -5.70 -8.11
CA GLU A 128 -10.88 -4.49 -7.85
C GLU A 128 -9.47 -4.81 -7.33
N ALA A 129 -9.35 -5.74 -6.38
CA ALA A 129 -8.05 -6.18 -5.86
C ALA A 129 -7.17 -6.82 -6.94
N ILE A 130 -7.77 -7.68 -7.78
CA ILE A 130 -7.09 -8.29 -8.93
C ILE A 130 -6.64 -7.19 -9.90
N PHE A 131 -7.55 -6.29 -10.28
CA PHE A 131 -7.25 -5.20 -11.20
C PHE A 131 -6.11 -4.30 -10.70
N VAL A 132 -6.14 -3.88 -9.43
CA VAL A 132 -5.08 -3.02 -8.88
C VAL A 132 -3.74 -3.76 -8.83
N LYS A 133 -3.72 -5.05 -8.51
CA LYS A 133 -2.49 -5.88 -8.53
C LYS A 133 -1.91 -6.01 -9.94
N ASP A 134 -2.75 -5.99 -10.97
CA ASP A 134 -2.32 -6.06 -12.37
C ASP A 134 -1.75 -4.72 -12.90
N LEU A 135 -1.98 -3.60 -12.21
CA LEU A 135 -1.45 -2.29 -12.62
C LEU A 135 0.06 -2.15 -12.41
N GLY A 136 0.65 -2.88 -11.46
CA GLY A 136 2.09 -2.84 -11.19
C GLY A 136 2.47 -3.33 -9.81
#